data_AF-A0A5R9B8Q6-F1
#
_entry.id   AF-A0A5R9B8Q6-F1
#
_cell.length_a   1.000
_cell.length_b   1.000
_cell.length_c   1.000
_cell.angle_alpha   90.00
_cell.angle_beta   90.00
_cell.angle_gamma   90.00
#
_symmetry.space_group_name_H-M   'P 1'
#
loop_
_entity.id
_entity.type
_entity.pdbx_description
1 polymer ?
#
loop_
_entity_poly.entity_id
_entity_poly.type
_entity_poly.pdbx_seq_one_letter_code
_entity_poly.pdbx_strand_id
1 'polypeptide(L)'
;MRIGLLTSGGDCPGLNAVIRSAVLHGIKSYGDEFVGFKAGWKGMIEADYIDLGRQDVRGIAREGGTILGTSRTHPYNHPQGGPEKIAKQLKRHDVDAVIAIGGEGTLAGAKRLADDGIPVVGVPKTIDNDLKATDYTFGFDTAISIATDAMDRLRTTGESHHRCMVSEVMGRHVGWIALHSGMAAGAHAILIPEQQVSIDQLCEWVEQVHSRGRSPLVVVAEGFIPENAEEALAGKGQEEDGRPRLGGIGEFITTQIEERTGIESRNTTLGHIQRGGNPTGYDRVLGTRFGIKALDLVHEQAWGHMAALRGTEIVKVDLSEALDGLKEVPSERYEEAKILFGR
;
A
#
# COMPACT_ATOMS: atom_id res chain seq x y z
N MET A 1 -21.16 19.03 -11.75
CA MET A 1 -21.62 17.71 -11.26
C MET A 1 -21.53 17.70 -9.74
N ARG A 2 -22.27 16.82 -9.05
CA ARG A 2 -22.07 16.53 -7.63
C ARG A 2 -21.41 15.15 -7.51
N ILE A 3 -20.19 15.12 -6.99
CA ILE A 3 -19.29 13.95 -7.09
C ILE A 3 -19.03 13.36 -5.70
N GLY A 4 -19.18 12.05 -5.57
CA GLY A 4 -18.85 11.30 -4.37
C GLY A 4 -17.39 10.88 -4.32
N LEU A 5 -16.75 11.02 -3.17
CA LEU A 5 -15.40 10.53 -2.87
C LEU A 5 -15.48 9.50 -1.76
N LEU A 6 -14.72 8.41 -1.88
CA LEU A 6 -14.57 7.45 -0.78
C LEU A 6 -13.15 6.90 -0.70
N THR A 7 -12.72 6.58 0.52
CA THR A 7 -11.47 5.86 0.80
C THR A 7 -11.80 4.53 1.46
N SER A 8 -11.31 3.43 0.90
CA SER A 8 -11.61 2.07 1.38
C SER A 8 -10.38 1.16 1.43
N GLY A 9 -10.47 0.11 2.24
CA GLY A 9 -9.37 -0.81 2.54
C GLY A 9 -8.41 -0.28 3.60
N GLY A 10 -7.22 -0.86 3.68
CA GLY A 10 -6.20 -0.37 4.61
C GLY A 10 -5.70 1.02 4.21
N ASP A 11 -5.61 1.94 5.18
CA ASP A 11 -5.15 3.30 4.96
C ASP A 11 -3.67 3.37 4.59
N CYS A 12 -3.28 4.49 3.99
CA CYS A 12 -1.89 4.83 3.74
C CYS A 12 -1.70 6.35 3.66
N PRO A 13 -0.46 6.84 3.80
CA PRO A 13 -0.16 8.26 3.63
C PRO A 13 -0.47 8.72 2.21
N GLY A 14 -1.08 9.91 2.07
CA GLY A 14 -1.36 10.53 0.75
C GLY A 14 -2.83 10.54 0.32
N LEU A 15 -3.72 9.81 1.00
CA LEU A 15 -5.16 9.79 0.71
C LEU A 15 -5.77 11.21 0.69
N ASN A 16 -5.42 12.02 1.69
CA ASN A 16 -5.90 13.39 1.80
C ASN A 16 -5.40 14.31 0.67
N ALA A 17 -4.26 14.00 0.04
CA ALA A 17 -3.78 14.75 -1.12
C ALA A 17 -4.64 14.47 -2.37
N VAL A 18 -5.09 13.23 -2.55
CA VAL A 18 -6.06 12.85 -3.60
C VAL A 18 -7.38 13.56 -3.39
N ILE A 19 -7.96 13.45 -2.19
CA ILE A 19 -9.24 14.10 -1.84
C ILE A 19 -9.18 15.60 -2.11
N ARG A 20 -8.16 16.28 -1.55
CA ARG A 20 -8.00 17.72 -1.72
C ARG A 20 -7.89 18.12 -3.19
N SER A 21 -7.08 17.43 -3.97
CA SER A 21 -6.81 17.82 -5.35
C SER A 21 -8.02 17.61 -6.27
N ALA A 22 -8.77 16.51 -6.09
CA ALA A 22 -10.04 16.30 -6.77
C ALA A 22 -11.05 17.41 -6.44
N VAL A 23 -11.26 17.70 -5.15
CA VAL A 23 -12.21 18.75 -4.70
C VAL A 23 -11.82 20.13 -5.23
N LEU A 24 -10.55 20.53 -5.09
CA LEU A 24 -10.10 21.86 -5.54
C LEU A 24 -10.15 22.03 -7.06
N HIS A 25 -9.80 20.98 -7.82
CA HIS A 25 -9.88 21.01 -9.29
C HIS A 25 -11.34 21.09 -9.75
N GLY A 26 -12.25 20.34 -9.12
CA GLY A 26 -13.67 20.32 -9.50
C GLY A 26 -14.36 21.64 -9.26
N ILE A 27 -14.18 22.20 -8.07
CA ILE A 27 -14.72 23.52 -7.72
C ILE A 27 -14.17 24.59 -8.66
N LYS A 28 -12.86 24.57 -8.95
CA LYS A 28 -12.20 25.64 -9.72
C LYS A 28 -12.47 25.56 -11.22
N SER A 29 -12.44 24.36 -11.79
CA SER A 29 -12.42 24.16 -13.24
C SER A 29 -13.82 23.88 -13.80
N TYR A 30 -14.71 23.28 -12.99
CA TYR A 30 -16.00 22.78 -13.45
C TYR A 30 -17.19 23.28 -12.63
N GLY A 31 -16.95 23.93 -11.48
CA GLY A 31 -18.02 24.35 -10.57
C GLY A 31 -18.71 23.18 -9.88
N ASP A 32 -18.00 22.06 -9.68
CA ASP A 32 -18.54 20.86 -9.07
C ASP A 32 -18.80 21.01 -7.56
N GLU A 33 -19.74 20.22 -7.06
CA GLU A 33 -19.98 19.97 -5.64
C GLU A 33 -19.46 18.58 -5.26
N PHE A 34 -19.10 18.39 -3.98
CA PHE A 34 -18.54 17.12 -3.53
C PHE A 34 -19.16 16.63 -2.22
N VAL A 35 -19.33 15.31 -2.15
CA VAL A 35 -19.61 14.60 -0.90
C VAL A 35 -18.52 13.57 -0.63
N GLY A 36 -18.13 13.42 0.63
CA GLY A 36 -17.22 12.37 1.08
C GLY A 36 -17.99 11.30 1.83
N PHE A 37 -18.09 10.09 1.26
CA PHE A 37 -18.69 8.95 1.95
C PHE A 37 -17.72 8.41 3.00
N LYS A 38 -18.20 8.31 4.24
CA LYS A 38 -17.37 7.85 5.35
C LYS A 38 -17.15 6.34 5.31
N ALA A 39 -16.00 5.90 5.80
CA ALA A 39 -15.67 4.50 5.93
C ALA A 39 -15.83 3.70 4.62
N GLY A 40 -15.52 4.30 3.47
CA GLY A 40 -15.50 3.64 2.17
C GLY A 40 -16.87 3.27 1.63
N TRP A 41 -16.99 2.07 1.06
CA TRP A 41 -18.27 1.58 0.51
C TRP A 41 -19.38 1.47 1.55
N LYS A 42 -19.03 1.30 2.84
CA LYS A 42 -20.01 1.24 3.92
C LYS A 42 -20.84 2.53 4.00
N GLY A 43 -20.20 3.70 4.11
CA GLY A 43 -20.92 4.96 4.16
C GLY A 43 -21.65 5.29 2.87
N MET A 44 -21.17 4.82 1.72
CA MET A 44 -21.93 4.91 0.47
C MET A 44 -23.26 4.15 0.54
N ILE A 45 -23.24 2.95 1.08
CA ILE A 45 -24.42 2.10 1.21
C ILE A 45 -25.39 2.65 2.26
N GLU A 46 -24.86 3.09 3.40
CA GLU A 46 -25.60 3.59 4.55
C GLU A 46 -26.01 5.07 4.41
N ALA A 47 -25.55 5.75 3.35
CA ALA A 47 -25.67 7.19 3.14
C ALA A 47 -25.06 8.03 4.29
N ASP A 48 -23.97 7.56 4.90
CA ASP A 48 -23.14 8.35 5.81
C ASP A 48 -22.07 9.11 5.02
N TYR A 49 -22.31 10.39 4.81
CA TYR A 49 -21.41 11.29 4.09
C TYR A 49 -21.31 12.66 4.75
N ILE A 50 -20.30 13.41 4.33
CA ILE A 50 -20.12 14.83 4.65
C ILE A 50 -20.00 15.63 3.35
N ASP A 51 -20.43 16.88 3.35
CA ASP A 51 -20.10 17.78 2.25
C ASP A 51 -18.60 18.12 2.28
N LEU A 52 -17.98 18.23 1.10
CA LEU A 52 -16.58 18.57 0.95
C LEU A 52 -16.43 19.86 0.13
N GLY A 53 -16.23 20.97 0.82
CA GLY A 53 -15.93 22.26 0.23
C GLY A 53 -14.45 22.61 0.28
N ARG A 54 -14.13 23.78 -0.28
CA ARG A 54 -12.76 24.32 -0.30
C ARG A 54 -12.16 24.48 1.10
N GLN A 55 -12.97 24.77 2.11
CA GLN A 55 -12.48 24.94 3.49
C GLN A 55 -12.19 23.59 4.15
N ASP A 56 -12.98 22.56 3.86
CA ASP A 56 -12.87 21.24 4.46
C ASP A 56 -11.60 20.50 4.03
N VAL A 57 -11.10 20.80 2.82
CA VAL A 57 -9.86 20.22 2.29
C VAL A 57 -8.62 21.11 2.49
N ARG A 58 -8.71 22.15 3.30
CA ARG A 58 -7.60 23.09 3.53
C ARG A 58 -6.54 22.47 4.43
N GLY A 59 -5.33 22.33 3.91
CA GLY A 59 -4.16 21.89 4.68
C GLY A 59 -4.02 20.37 4.85
N ILE A 60 -5.05 19.58 4.52
CA ILE A 60 -5.08 18.13 4.76
C ILE A 60 -4.07 17.33 3.91
N ALA A 61 -3.52 17.91 2.83
CA ALA A 61 -2.60 17.20 1.93
C ALA A 61 -1.35 16.63 2.64
N ARG A 62 -0.94 17.25 3.76
CA ARG A 62 0.22 16.83 4.54
C ARG A 62 -0.12 15.81 5.63
N GLU A 63 -1.40 15.54 5.86
CA GLU A 63 -1.88 14.74 6.97
C GLU A 63 -1.94 13.27 6.53
N GLY A 64 -1.40 12.38 7.38
CA GLY A 64 -1.57 10.94 7.23
C GLY A 64 -3.01 10.48 7.40
N GLY A 65 -3.26 9.21 7.12
CA GLY A 65 -4.61 8.62 7.18
C GLY A 65 -5.57 9.27 6.18
N THR A 66 -6.87 9.28 6.49
CA THR A 66 -7.93 9.83 5.65
C THR A 66 -8.98 10.56 6.50
N ILE A 67 -9.39 11.76 6.06
CA ILE A 67 -10.48 12.52 6.70
C ILE A 67 -11.86 11.84 6.58
N LEU A 68 -12.01 10.86 5.68
CA LEU A 68 -13.27 10.13 5.48
C LEU A 68 -13.33 8.85 6.32
N GLY A 69 -12.24 8.47 6.99
CA GLY A 69 -12.10 7.13 7.54
C GLY A 69 -12.12 6.06 6.45
N THR A 70 -11.99 4.80 6.86
CA THR A 70 -11.99 3.66 5.93
C THR A 70 -12.61 2.43 6.58
N SER A 71 -13.10 1.52 5.75
CA SER A 71 -13.49 0.17 6.16
C SER A 71 -13.20 -0.82 5.04
N ARG A 72 -13.32 -2.11 5.36
CA ARG A 72 -13.13 -3.22 4.42
C ARG A 72 -14.44 -3.73 3.81
N THR A 73 -15.54 -2.99 3.95
CA THR A 73 -16.82 -3.38 3.35
C THR A 73 -16.71 -3.45 1.83
N HIS A 74 -17.07 -4.60 1.25
CA HIS A 74 -17.19 -4.76 -0.20
C HIS A 74 -18.62 -4.47 -0.65
N PRO A 75 -18.84 -3.71 -1.75
CA PRO A 75 -20.17 -3.23 -2.12
C PRO A 75 -21.16 -4.32 -2.49
N TYR A 76 -20.70 -5.54 -2.80
CA TYR A 76 -21.56 -6.70 -3.11
C TYR A 76 -21.75 -7.67 -1.94
N ASN A 77 -20.94 -7.57 -0.89
CA ASN A 77 -21.00 -8.50 0.24
C ASN A 77 -21.90 -7.95 1.36
N HIS A 78 -22.19 -6.66 1.32
CA HIS A 78 -23.09 -6.03 2.27
C HIS A 78 -24.56 -6.33 1.91
N PRO A 79 -25.43 -6.71 2.86
CA PRO A 79 -26.83 -7.03 2.57
C PRO A 79 -27.61 -5.87 1.91
N GLN A 80 -27.22 -4.64 2.21
CA GLN A 80 -27.79 -3.42 1.63
C GLN A 80 -26.96 -2.86 0.46
N GLY A 81 -25.93 -3.57 0.02
CA GLY A 81 -25.13 -3.20 -1.15
C GLY A 81 -25.73 -3.65 -2.47
N GLY A 82 -24.89 -3.69 -3.51
CA GLY A 82 -25.25 -4.03 -4.88
C GLY A 82 -25.61 -2.81 -5.74
N PRO A 83 -25.52 -2.95 -7.07
CA PRO A 83 -25.59 -1.83 -8.00
C PRO A 83 -26.94 -1.11 -7.94
N GLU A 84 -28.06 -1.83 -7.85
CA GLU A 84 -29.40 -1.23 -7.80
C GLU A 84 -29.59 -0.33 -6.58
N LYS A 85 -29.10 -0.76 -5.41
CA LYS A 85 -29.25 0.01 -4.16
C LYS A 85 -28.31 1.21 -4.17
N ILE A 86 -27.09 1.02 -4.66
CA ILE A 86 -26.12 2.09 -4.86
C ILE A 86 -26.66 3.15 -5.84
N ALA A 87 -27.22 2.74 -6.99
CA ALA A 87 -27.83 3.66 -7.95
C ALA A 87 -28.97 4.48 -7.33
N LYS A 88 -29.81 3.84 -6.50
CA LYS A 88 -30.87 4.54 -5.76
C LYS A 88 -30.31 5.55 -4.76
N GLN A 89 -29.22 5.22 -4.05
CA GLN A 89 -28.58 6.16 -3.12
C GLN A 89 -27.97 7.35 -3.86
N LEU A 90 -27.23 7.10 -4.96
CA LEU A 90 -26.67 8.17 -5.79
C LEU A 90 -27.77 9.11 -6.29
N LYS A 91 -28.84 8.57 -6.86
CA LYS A 91 -29.99 9.36 -7.32
C LYS A 91 -30.68 10.12 -6.19
N ARG A 92 -30.83 9.51 -5.01
CA ARG A 92 -31.48 10.14 -3.86
C ARG A 92 -30.69 11.35 -3.32
N HIS A 93 -29.37 11.32 -3.47
CA HIS A 93 -28.46 12.35 -2.97
C HIS A 93 -27.90 13.25 -4.08
N ASP A 94 -28.51 13.18 -5.27
CA ASP A 94 -28.10 13.91 -6.47
C ASP A 94 -26.61 13.76 -6.79
N VAL A 95 -26.03 12.59 -6.52
CA VAL A 95 -24.62 12.30 -6.81
C VAL A 95 -24.51 11.68 -8.19
N ASP A 96 -23.77 12.35 -9.08
CA ASP A 96 -23.64 11.99 -10.48
C ASP A 96 -22.58 10.90 -10.73
N ALA A 97 -21.51 10.89 -9.93
CA ALA A 97 -20.38 9.97 -10.09
C ALA A 97 -19.61 9.74 -8.80
N VAL A 98 -18.83 8.66 -8.75
CA VAL A 98 -18.02 8.26 -7.59
C VAL A 98 -16.55 8.09 -7.97
N ILE A 99 -15.66 8.68 -7.18
CA ILE A 99 -14.23 8.43 -7.21
C ILE A 99 -13.90 7.46 -6.05
N ALA A 100 -13.58 6.22 -6.39
CA ALA A 100 -13.20 5.18 -5.44
C ALA A 100 -11.68 5.13 -5.26
N ILE A 101 -11.20 5.51 -4.07
CA ILE A 101 -9.78 5.55 -3.74
C ILE A 101 -9.44 4.33 -2.88
N GLY A 102 -8.65 3.40 -3.40
CA GLY A 102 -8.47 2.13 -2.73
C GLY A 102 -7.45 1.18 -3.34
N GLY A 103 -7.24 0.06 -2.65
CA GLY A 103 -6.40 -1.04 -3.15
C GLY A 103 -7.23 -2.03 -3.99
N GLU A 104 -6.66 -3.20 -4.26
CA GLU A 104 -7.25 -4.27 -5.08
C GLU A 104 -8.74 -4.54 -4.78
N GLY A 105 -9.08 -4.88 -3.52
CA GLY A 105 -10.48 -5.16 -3.16
C GLY A 105 -11.45 -3.98 -3.33
N THR A 106 -10.98 -2.74 -3.16
CA THR A 106 -11.82 -1.55 -3.41
C THR A 106 -12.04 -1.34 -4.90
N LEU A 107 -10.98 -1.46 -5.70
CA LEU A 107 -11.02 -1.26 -7.14
C LEU A 107 -11.76 -2.40 -7.86
N ALA A 108 -11.71 -3.63 -7.34
CA ALA A 108 -12.54 -4.74 -7.81
C ALA A 108 -14.03 -4.44 -7.63
N GLY A 109 -14.42 -3.90 -6.46
CA GLY A 109 -15.77 -3.41 -6.22
C GLY A 109 -16.16 -2.27 -7.17
N ALA A 110 -15.27 -1.30 -7.38
CA ALA A 110 -15.48 -0.18 -8.31
C ALA A 110 -15.68 -0.65 -9.75
N LYS A 111 -14.85 -1.58 -10.22
CA LYS A 111 -14.91 -2.15 -11.56
C LYS A 111 -16.24 -2.85 -11.79
N ARG A 112 -16.64 -3.72 -10.87
CA ARG A 112 -17.90 -4.45 -10.99
C ARG A 112 -19.11 -3.50 -10.97
N LEU A 113 -19.08 -2.46 -10.13
CA LEU A 113 -20.12 -1.43 -10.13
C LEU A 113 -20.17 -0.68 -11.47
N ALA A 114 -19.02 -0.36 -12.05
CA ALA A 114 -18.95 0.29 -13.36
C ALA A 114 -19.52 -0.59 -14.48
N ASP A 115 -19.20 -1.90 -14.50
CA ASP A 115 -19.81 -2.86 -15.43
C ASP A 115 -21.34 -2.92 -15.28
N ASP A 116 -21.83 -2.81 -14.04
CA ASP A 116 -23.25 -2.78 -13.71
C ASP A 116 -23.89 -1.38 -13.94
N GLY A 117 -23.17 -0.46 -14.60
CA GLY A 117 -23.68 0.85 -15.04
C GLY A 117 -23.62 1.97 -14.00
N ILE A 118 -22.90 1.78 -12.89
CA ILE A 118 -22.67 2.84 -11.91
C ILE A 118 -21.52 3.74 -12.37
N PRO A 119 -21.68 5.07 -12.42
CA PRO A 119 -20.60 5.99 -12.82
C PRO A 119 -19.45 6.04 -11.80
N VAL A 120 -18.46 5.16 -11.96
CA VAL A 120 -17.32 5.02 -11.03
C VAL A 120 -15.99 5.12 -11.77
N VAL A 121 -15.07 5.89 -11.21
CA VAL A 121 -13.64 5.89 -11.57
C VAL A 121 -12.78 5.51 -10.36
N GLY A 122 -11.62 4.91 -10.61
CA GLY A 122 -10.70 4.46 -9.56
C GLY A 122 -9.50 5.37 -9.34
N VAL A 123 -8.92 5.29 -8.14
CA VAL A 123 -7.58 5.80 -7.83
C VAL A 123 -6.79 4.73 -7.06
N PRO A 124 -5.62 4.31 -7.56
CA PRO A 124 -4.85 3.23 -6.95
C PRO A 124 -4.14 3.68 -5.68
N LYS A 125 -4.47 3.03 -4.57
CA LYS A 125 -3.94 3.27 -3.23
C LYS A 125 -3.44 1.96 -2.62
N THR A 126 -2.17 1.87 -2.30
CA THR A 126 -1.64 0.91 -1.33
C THR A 126 -0.20 1.27 -0.96
N ILE A 127 0.25 0.87 0.23
CA ILE A 127 1.68 0.90 0.56
C ILE A 127 2.42 -0.26 -0.11
N ASP A 128 1.72 -1.35 -0.45
CA ASP A 128 2.33 -2.61 -0.88
C ASP A 128 2.89 -2.53 -2.32
N ASN A 129 2.48 -1.51 -3.08
CA ASN A 129 2.79 -1.33 -4.50
C ASN A 129 2.47 -2.58 -5.34
N ASP A 130 1.36 -3.25 -5.04
CA ASP A 130 0.96 -4.55 -5.59
C ASP A 130 -0.06 -4.44 -6.74
N LEU A 131 -0.49 -3.24 -7.11
CA LEU A 131 -1.39 -3.00 -8.24
C LEU A 131 -0.62 -2.96 -9.56
N LYS A 132 -1.12 -3.72 -10.53
CA LYS A 132 -0.66 -3.62 -11.93
C LYS A 132 -1.14 -2.30 -12.56
N ALA A 133 -0.77 -2.09 -13.82
CA ALA A 133 -1.12 -0.93 -14.62
C ALA A 133 -0.59 0.44 -14.14
N THR A 134 0.03 0.53 -12.95
CA THR A 134 0.68 1.73 -12.42
C THR A 134 2.08 1.39 -11.90
N ASP A 135 3.06 2.25 -12.19
CA ASP A 135 4.45 2.02 -11.77
C ASP A 135 4.59 2.17 -10.25
N TYR A 136 3.95 3.18 -9.68
CA TYR A 136 3.86 3.43 -8.24
C TYR A 136 2.41 3.64 -7.80
N THR A 137 2.08 3.13 -6.62
CA THR A 137 0.93 3.57 -5.83
C THR A 137 1.38 4.62 -4.82
N PHE A 138 0.51 5.59 -4.50
CA PHE A 138 0.84 6.52 -3.43
C PHE A 138 0.72 5.82 -2.06
N GLY A 139 1.57 6.24 -1.13
CA GLY A 139 1.76 5.65 0.19
C GLY A 139 2.98 4.73 0.25
N PHE A 140 3.40 4.17 -0.90
CA PHE A 140 4.55 3.28 -0.99
C PHE A 140 5.86 4.00 -0.66
N ASP A 141 6.09 5.20 -1.20
CA ASP A 141 7.31 5.97 -0.95
C ASP A 141 7.43 6.36 0.54
N THR A 142 6.31 6.72 1.16
CA THR A 142 6.27 6.99 2.60
C THR A 142 6.56 5.74 3.42
N ALA A 143 5.99 4.58 3.06
CA ALA A 143 6.27 3.32 3.74
C ALA A 143 7.75 2.92 3.63
N ILE A 144 8.36 3.04 2.45
CA ILE A 144 9.80 2.82 2.24
C ILE A 144 10.63 3.76 3.11
N SER A 145 10.26 5.05 3.15
CA SER A 145 10.99 6.06 3.93
C SER A 145 10.97 5.75 5.43
N ILE A 146 9.81 5.34 5.95
CA ILE A 146 9.66 4.94 7.36
C ILE A 146 10.46 3.67 7.65
N ALA A 147 10.39 2.66 6.77
CA ALA A 147 11.14 1.43 6.93
C ALA A 147 12.66 1.68 6.90
N THR A 148 13.12 2.54 6.00
CA THR A 148 14.53 2.93 5.89
C THR A 148 15.01 3.65 7.14
N ASP A 149 14.26 4.64 7.67
CA ASP A 149 14.62 5.34 8.92
C ASP A 149 14.69 4.37 10.11
N ALA A 150 13.77 3.42 10.20
CA ALA A 150 13.80 2.39 11.23
C ALA A 150 15.06 1.51 11.12
N MET A 151 15.43 1.08 9.91
CA MET A 151 16.63 0.27 9.67
C MET A 151 17.92 1.03 9.96
N ASP A 152 18.00 2.31 9.60
CA ASP A 152 19.15 3.15 9.92
C ASP A 152 19.36 3.25 11.45
N ARG A 153 18.28 3.38 12.23
CA ARG A 153 18.33 3.33 13.69
C ARG A 153 18.79 1.96 14.21
N LEU A 154 18.25 0.87 13.67
CA LEU A 154 18.66 -0.49 14.04
C LEU A 154 20.14 -0.73 13.76
N ARG A 155 20.67 -0.21 12.64
CA ARG A 155 22.08 -0.36 12.28
C ARG A 155 23.01 0.24 13.34
N THR A 156 22.71 1.43 13.86
CA THR A 156 23.58 2.08 14.87
C THR A 156 23.75 1.27 16.16
N THR A 157 22.68 0.63 16.65
CA THR A 157 22.75 -0.23 17.84
C THR A 157 23.34 -1.59 17.50
N GLY A 158 23.05 -2.12 16.31
CA GLY A 158 23.66 -3.34 15.79
C GLY A 158 25.18 -3.23 15.76
N GLU A 159 25.72 -2.16 15.17
CA GLU A 159 27.16 -1.88 15.06
C GLU A 159 27.84 -1.74 16.43
N SER A 160 27.16 -1.14 17.41
CA SER A 160 27.71 -0.95 18.76
C SER A 160 27.90 -2.26 19.54
N HIS A 161 27.13 -3.30 19.21
CA HIS A 161 27.11 -4.57 19.92
C HIS A 161 27.54 -5.77 19.07
N HIS A 162 27.98 -5.54 17.82
CA HIS A 162 28.32 -6.60 16.87
C HIS A 162 27.20 -7.64 16.66
N ARG A 163 25.94 -7.19 16.65
CA ARG A 163 24.75 -8.04 16.51
C ARG A 163 24.23 -8.08 15.09
N CYS A 164 23.57 -9.18 14.71
CA CYS A 164 22.74 -9.21 13.52
C CYS A 164 21.38 -8.57 13.80
N MET A 165 20.96 -7.62 12.97
CA MET A 165 19.67 -6.96 13.07
C MET A 165 18.72 -7.50 12.00
N VAL A 166 17.53 -7.94 12.40
CA VAL A 166 16.48 -8.41 11.50
C VAL A 166 15.32 -7.41 11.52
N SER A 167 14.91 -6.91 10.36
CA SER A 167 13.81 -5.96 10.22
C SER A 167 12.67 -6.60 9.42
N GLU A 168 11.54 -6.83 10.07
CA GLU A 168 10.32 -7.35 9.43
C GLU A 168 9.44 -6.18 8.95
N VAL A 169 9.17 -6.14 7.65
CA VAL A 169 8.42 -5.08 6.97
C VAL A 169 7.12 -5.59 6.37
N MET A 170 6.18 -4.68 6.12
CA MET A 170 4.92 -5.02 5.46
C MET A 170 5.12 -5.29 3.96
N GLY A 171 4.08 -5.76 3.30
CA GLY A 171 4.05 -6.00 1.84
C GLY A 171 3.12 -7.13 1.44
N ARG A 172 2.54 -7.82 2.44
CA ARG A 172 1.62 -8.94 2.32
C ARG A 172 2.17 -10.05 1.43
N HIS A 173 1.82 -10.06 0.15
CA HIS A 173 2.19 -11.12 -0.79
C HIS A 173 3.31 -10.69 -1.75
N VAL A 174 3.80 -9.45 -1.67
CA VAL A 174 4.85 -8.92 -2.56
C VAL A 174 6.00 -8.28 -1.78
N GLY A 175 7.17 -8.27 -2.39
CA GLY A 175 8.44 -7.87 -1.78
C GLY A 175 8.84 -6.41 -1.93
N TRP A 176 8.02 -5.54 -2.54
CA TRP A 176 8.45 -4.20 -2.95
C TRP A 176 8.98 -3.32 -1.82
N ILE A 177 8.33 -3.32 -0.65
CA ILE A 177 8.79 -2.55 0.51
C ILE A 177 10.15 -3.09 0.99
N ALA A 178 10.26 -4.41 1.16
CA ALA A 178 11.51 -5.05 1.60
C ALA A 178 12.67 -4.80 0.64
N LEU A 179 12.43 -4.94 -0.67
CA LEU A 179 13.43 -4.66 -1.69
C LEU A 179 13.90 -3.21 -1.63
N HIS A 180 12.98 -2.24 -1.72
CA HIS A 180 13.35 -0.83 -1.81
C HIS A 180 13.96 -0.30 -0.52
N SER A 181 13.37 -0.61 0.63
CA SER A 181 13.88 -0.16 1.94
C SER A 181 15.19 -0.87 2.31
N GLY A 182 15.32 -2.16 2.01
CA GLY A 182 16.55 -2.91 2.23
C GLY A 182 17.70 -2.39 1.38
N MET A 183 17.47 -2.12 0.09
CA MET A 183 18.48 -1.49 -0.76
C MET A 183 18.88 -0.10 -0.25
N ALA A 184 17.91 0.72 0.16
CA ALA A 184 18.16 2.06 0.68
C ALA A 184 18.96 2.04 1.99
N ALA A 185 18.65 1.10 2.89
CA ALA A 185 19.33 0.94 4.18
C ALA A 185 20.68 0.20 4.07
N GLY A 186 21.03 -0.34 2.90
CA GLY A 186 22.23 -1.17 2.71
C GLY A 186 22.14 -2.49 3.46
N ALA A 187 20.99 -3.17 3.36
CA ALA A 187 20.78 -4.50 3.91
C ALA A 187 21.73 -5.51 3.25
N HIS A 188 22.19 -6.45 4.06
CA HIS A 188 23.12 -7.50 3.65
C HIS A 188 22.40 -8.78 3.20
N ALA A 189 21.10 -8.86 3.46
CA ALA A 189 20.18 -9.84 2.89
C ALA A 189 18.78 -9.24 2.84
N ILE A 190 18.07 -9.46 1.73
CA ILE A 190 16.66 -9.07 1.58
C ILE A 190 15.87 -10.32 1.20
N LEU A 191 14.85 -10.63 2.00
CA LEU A 191 14.03 -11.82 1.88
C LEU A 191 12.61 -11.41 1.46
N ILE A 192 12.20 -11.87 0.27
CA ILE A 192 10.93 -11.47 -0.37
C ILE A 192 10.11 -12.70 -0.82
N PRO A 193 8.77 -12.62 -0.86
CA PRO A 193 7.92 -13.76 -1.23
C PRO A 193 8.23 -14.32 -2.62
N GLU A 194 8.64 -13.48 -3.55
CA GLU A 194 8.91 -13.84 -4.94
C GLU A 194 10.19 -14.68 -5.11
N GLN A 195 11.07 -14.73 -4.11
CA GLN A 195 12.38 -15.38 -4.19
C GLN A 195 12.64 -16.21 -2.94
N GLN A 196 12.54 -17.53 -3.08
CA GLN A 196 12.87 -18.45 -2.00
C GLN A 196 14.38 -18.48 -1.77
N VAL A 197 14.75 -18.43 -0.49
CA VAL A 197 16.14 -18.49 -0.03
C VAL A 197 16.22 -19.50 1.12
N SER A 198 17.21 -20.38 1.07
CA SER A 198 17.49 -21.29 2.19
C SER A 198 18.03 -20.53 3.40
N ILE A 199 17.73 -21.06 4.58
CA ILE A 199 18.29 -20.56 5.83
C ILE A 199 19.81 -20.68 5.85
N ASP A 200 20.38 -21.71 5.21
CA ASP A 200 21.82 -21.89 5.10
C ASP A 200 22.47 -20.74 4.31
N GLN A 201 21.91 -20.38 3.15
CA GLN A 201 22.40 -19.27 2.35
C GLN A 201 22.29 -17.93 3.10
N LEU A 202 21.20 -17.72 3.83
CA LEU A 202 21.04 -16.55 4.68
C LEU A 202 22.13 -16.48 5.75
N CYS A 203 22.38 -17.58 6.46
CA CYS A 203 23.41 -17.65 7.50
C CYS A 203 24.79 -17.37 6.91
N GLU A 204 25.10 -17.89 5.71
CA GLU A 204 26.35 -17.60 5.02
C GLU A 204 26.55 -16.09 4.78
N TRP A 205 25.53 -15.37 4.29
CA TRP A 205 25.61 -13.93 4.10
C TRP A 205 25.81 -13.17 5.41
N VAL A 206 25.14 -13.60 6.48
CA VAL A 206 25.27 -13.01 7.81
C VAL A 206 26.69 -13.21 8.35
N GLU A 207 27.24 -14.41 8.23
CA GLU A 207 28.61 -14.75 8.68
C GLU A 207 29.68 -14.00 7.88
N GLN A 208 29.53 -13.87 6.56
CA GLN A 208 30.45 -13.12 5.69
C GLN A 208 30.60 -11.67 6.19
N VAL A 209 29.49 -11.00 6.49
CA VAL A 209 29.49 -9.62 7.01
C VAL A 209 30.07 -9.55 8.42
N HIS A 210 29.67 -10.48 9.30
CA HIS A 210 30.11 -10.50 10.68
C HIS A 210 31.62 -10.76 10.81
N SER A 211 32.17 -11.66 9.99
CA SER A 211 33.61 -11.98 9.96
C SER A 211 34.50 -10.78 9.62
N ARG A 212 33.94 -9.75 8.96
CA ARG A 212 34.61 -8.49 8.64
C ARG A 212 34.48 -7.43 9.73
N GLY A 213 33.90 -7.80 10.89
CA GLY A 213 33.71 -6.91 12.03
C GLY A 213 32.52 -5.96 11.89
N ARG A 214 31.63 -6.18 10.92
CA ARG A 214 30.41 -5.38 10.73
C ARG A 214 29.19 -6.11 11.32
N SER A 215 28.15 -5.35 11.59
CA SER A 215 26.87 -5.89 12.06
C SER A 215 25.94 -6.17 10.89
N PRO A 216 25.53 -7.44 10.67
CA PRO A 216 24.62 -7.79 9.59
C PRO A 216 23.25 -7.13 9.76
N LEU A 217 22.61 -6.84 8.62
CA LEU A 217 21.25 -6.29 8.56
C LEU A 217 20.47 -7.14 7.57
N VAL A 218 19.44 -7.81 8.05
CA VAL A 218 18.54 -8.64 7.28
C VAL A 218 17.19 -7.96 7.23
N VAL A 219 16.63 -7.81 6.03
CA VAL A 219 15.27 -7.28 5.84
C VAL A 219 14.40 -8.41 5.32
N VAL A 220 13.23 -8.60 5.95
CA VAL A 220 12.31 -9.67 5.60
C VAL A 220 10.90 -9.12 5.43
N ALA A 221 10.29 -9.41 4.28
CA ALA A 221 8.88 -9.14 4.06
C ALA A 221 8.00 -10.09 4.90
N GLU A 222 6.90 -9.59 5.45
CA GLU A 222 5.97 -10.38 6.28
C GLU A 222 5.42 -11.64 5.59
N GLY A 223 5.39 -11.67 4.24
CA GLY A 223 4.97 -12.82 3.44
C GLY A 223 6.11 -13.70 2.92
N PHE A 224 7.35 -13.52 3.37
CA PHE A 224 8.48 -14.33 2.94
C PHE A 224 8.26 -15.81 3.28
N ILE A 225 8.60 -16.69 2.33
CA ILE A 225 8.51 -18.14 2.45
C ILE A 225 9.92 -18.72 2.29
N PRO A 226 10.53 -19.26 3.37
CA PRO A 226 11.83 -19.93 3.27
C PRO A 226 11.80 -21.11 2.31
N GLU A 227 12.96 -21.46 1.73
CA GLU A 227 13.09 -22.69 0.94
C GLU A 227 12.72 -23.91 1.80
N ASN A 228 11.85 -24.78 1.27
CA ASN A 228 11.22 -25.94 1.94
C ASN A 228 10.06 -25.63 2.91
N ALA A 229 9.58 -24.40 2.99
CA ALA A 229 8.29 -24.09 3.62
C ALA A 229 7.17 -24.10 2.56
N GLU A 230 6.01 -24.67 2.89
CA GLU A 230 4.86 -24.71 1.98
C GLU A 230 4.10 -23.38 1.94
N GLU A 231 4.07 -22.64 3.06
CA GLU A 231 3.33 -21.40 3.21
C GLU A 231 4.08 -20.37 4.07
N ALA A 232 3.72 -19.10 3.92
CA ALA A 232 4.20 -18.04 4.78
C ALA A 232 3.77 -18.27 6.24
N LEU A 233 4.63 -17.90 7.18
CA LEU A 233 4.31 -17.99 8.61
C LEU A 233 3.14 -17.05 8.95
N ALA A 234 2.05 -17.65 9.40
CA ALA A 234 0.91 -16.92 9.94
C ALA A 234 1.17 -16.59 11.43
N GLY A 235 0.95 -15.32 11.79
CA GLY A 235 0.88 -14.90 13.17
C GLY A 235 -0.37 -15.44 13.88
N LYS A 236 -0.49 -15.18 15.19
CA LYS A 236 -1.69 -15.57 15.95
C LYS A 236 -2.91 -14.74 15.53
N GLY A 237 -3.91 -15.39 14.94
CA GLY A 237 -5.26 -14.85 14.69
C GLY A 237 -5.60 -14.60 13.22
N GLN A 238 -6.81 -14.08 13.00
CA GLN A 238 -7.31 -13.66 11.68
C GLN A 238 -7.44 -12.12 11.63
N GLU A 239 -7.38 -11.54 10.44
CA GLU A 239 -7.82 -10.18 10.20
C GLU A 239 -9.37 -10.09 10.22
N GLU A 240 -9.94 -8.87 10.29
CA GLU A 240 -11.39 -8.65 10.37
C GLU A 240 -12.19 -9.23 9.17
N ASP A 241 -11.51 -9.50 8.05
CA ASP A 241 -12.09 -10.08 6.83
C ASP A 241 -11.90 -11.61 6.73
N GLY A 242 -11.39 -12.24 7.78
CA GLY A 242 -11.15 -13.69 7.85
C GLY A 242 -9.83 -14.15 7.19
N ARG A 243 -9.03 -13.24 6.63
CA ARG A 243 -7.69 -13.59 6.10
C ARG A 243 -6.71 -13.92 7.22
N PRO A 244 -5.74 -14.84 7.01
CA PRO A 244 -4.68 -15.10 7.98
C PRO A 244 -3.87 -13.83 8.24
N ARG A 245 -3.59 -13.54 9.51
CA ARG A 245 -2.69 -12.44 9.86
C ARG A 245 -1.26 -12.90 9.60
N LEU A 246 -0.57 -12.27 8.65
CA LEU A 246 0.86 -12.52 8.44
C LEU A 246 1.69 -11.91 9.57
N GLY A 247 2.84 -12.51 9.85
CA GLY A 247 3.82 -11.99 10.81
C GLY A 247 4.52 -13.07 11.62
N GLY A 248 5.63 -12.70 12.25
CA GLY A 248 6.45 -13.61 13.05
C GLY A 248 7.57 -14.28 12.25
N ILE A 249 7.65 -14.04 10.93
CA ILE A 249 8.77 -14.48 10.10
C ILE A 249 10.09 -13.86 10.57
N GLY A 250 10.09 -12.60 11.04
CA GLY A 250 11.28 -11.96 11.58
C GLY A 250 11.81 -12.64 12.84
N GLU A 251 10.90 -13.11 13.71
CA GLU A 251 11.27 -13.90 14.90
C GLU A 251 11.85 -15.26 14.51
N PHE A 252 11.19 -15.97 13.59
CA PHE A 252 11.69 -17.24 13.05
C PHE A 252 13.10 -17.09 12.46
N ILE A 253 13.30 -16.10 11.59
CA ILE A 253 14.61 -15.83 10.96
C ILE A 253 15.67 -15.51 12.00
N THR A 254 15.33 -14.73 13.03
CA THR A 254 16.26 -14.39 14.11
C THR A 254 16.73 -15.64 14.85
N THR A 255 15.80 -16.51 15.27
CA THR A 255 16.12 -17.77 15.95
C THR A 255 17.01 -18.66 15.08
N GLN A 256 16.70 -18.77 13.79
CA GLN A 256 17.50 -19.58 12.87
C GLN A 256 18.94 -19.06 12.70
N ILE A 257 19.13 -17.75 12.66
CA ILE A 257 20.48 -17.15 12.61
C ILE A 257 21.24 -17.45 13.90
N GLU A 258 20.64 -17.23 15.09
CA GLU A 258 21.32 -17.45 16.37
C GLU A 258 21.72 -18.92 16.55
N GLU A 259 20.82 -19.87 16.25
CA GLU A 259 21.06 -21.31 16.41
C GLU A 259 22.18 -21.82 15.51
N ARG A 260 22.30 -21.30 14.29
CA ARG A 260 23.23 -21.81 13.27
C ARG A 260 24.59 -21.13 13.28
N THR A 261 24.62 -19.84 13.58
CA THR A 261 25.85 -19.02 13.50
C THR A 261 26.44 -18.67 14.86
N GLY A 262 25.64 -18.74 15.93
CA GLY A 262 26.01 -18.24 17.26
C GLY A 262 26.09 -16.71 17.37
N ILE A 263 25.74 -15.96 16.31
CA ILE A 263 25.73 -14.50 16.29
C ILE A 263 24.48 -14.02 17.00
N GLU A 264 24.64 -13.24 18.08
CA GLU A 264 23.52 -12.62 18.79
C GLU A 264 22.70 -11.76 17.81
N SER A 265 21.41 -12.05 17.72
CA SER A 265 20.52 -11.45 16.72
C SER A 265 19.28 -10.83 17.35
N ARG A 266 18.76 -9.74 16.77
CA ARG A 266 17.55 -9.07 17.27
C ARG A 266 16.61 -8.73 16.13
N ASN A 267 15.35 -9.12 16.25
CA ASN A 267 14.30 -8.66 15.34
C ASN A 267 13.68 -7.34 15.78
N THR A 268 13.08 -6.65 14.83
CA THR A 268 12.08 -5.62 15.04
C THR A 268 11.02 -5.74 13.96
N THR A 269 9.78 -5.98 14.37
CA THR A 269 8.61 -5.94 13.49
C THR A 269 8.04 -4.53 13.45
N LEU A 270 8.15 -3.88 12.29
CA LEU A 270 7.68 -2.49 12.14
C LEU A 270 6.14 -2.45 12.15
N GLY A 271 5.50 -3.40 11.46
CA GLY A 271 4.05 -3.49 11.36
C GLY A 271 3.41 -2.18 10.90
N HIS A 272 2.33 -1.78 11.58
CA HIS A 272 1.45 -0.70 11.15
C HIS A 272 2.07 0.71 11.17
N ILE A 273 3.26 0.90 11.74
CA ILE A 273 3.94 2.21 11.67
C ILE A 273 4.19 2.63 10.20
N GLN A 274 4.35 1.66 9.30
CA GLN A 274 4.56 1.87 7.85
C GLN A 274 3.33 2.44 7.13
N ARG A 275 2.14 2.35 7.73
CA ARG A 275 0.88 2.92 7.19
C ARG A 275 0.59 4.33 7.70
N GLY A 276 1.22 4.69 8.82
CA GLY A 276 1.01 5.96 9.51
C GLY A 276 1.97 7.06 9.07
N GLY A 277 1.82 8.22 9.70
CA GLY A 277 2.71 9.37 9.48
C GLY A 277 2.30 10.25 8.30
N ASN A 278 2.99 11.38 8.19
CA ASN A 278 2.73 12.35 7.13
C ASN A 278 3.32 11.84 5.81
N PRO A 279 2.61 11.96 4.67
CA PRO A 279 3.16 11.55 3.39
C PRO A 279 4.42 12.33 3.03
N THR A 280 5.35 11.69 2.33
CA THR A 280 6.55 12.31 1.75
C THR A 280 6.20 13.36 0.70
N GLY A 281 7.20 14.10 0.23
CA GLY A 281 7.02 15.02 -0.89
C GLY A 281 6.51 14.30 -2.15
N TYR A 282 7.03 13.10 -2.42
CA TYR A 282 6.65 12.29 -3.57
C TYR A 282 5.18 11.86 -3.51
N ASP A 283 4.75 11.25 -2.39
CA ASP A 283 3.36 10.77 -2.25
C ASP A 283 2.34 11.92 -2.25
N ARG A 284 2.71 13.10 -1.72
CA ARG A 284 1.86 14.30 -1.82
C ARG A 284 1.67 14.76 -3.27
N VAL A 285 2.75 14.76 -4.05
CA VAL A 285 2.71 15.15 -5.47
C VAL A 285 1.95 14.10 -6.26
N LEU A 286 2.26 12.81 -6.10
CA LEU A 286 1.59 11.72 -6.80
C LEU A 286 0.09 11.70 -6.49
N GLY A 287 -0.30 11.75 -5.21
CA GLY A 287 -1.69 11.82 -4.79
C GLY A 287 -2.41 13.05 -5.35
N THR A 288 -1.74 14.20 -5.39
CA THR A 288 -2.30 15.43 -6.01
C THR A 288 -2.56 15.24 -7.50
N ARG A 289 -1.61 14.64 -8.24
CA ARG A 289 -1.75 14.43 -9.68
C ARG A 289 -2.82 13.38 -9.99
N PHE A 290 -2.94 12.35 -9.16
CA PHE A 290 -4.00 11.34 -9.27
C PHE A 290 -5.39 11.91 -9.01
N GLY A 291 -5.58 12.75 -7.99
CA GLY A 291 -6.89 13.36 -7.74
C GLY A 291 -7.32 14.31 -8.85
N ILE A 292 -6.39 15.05 -9.46
CA ILE A 292 -6.66 15.85 -10.67
C ILE A 292 -7.10 14.93 -11.81
N LYS A 293 -6.32 13.90 -12.14
CA LYS A 293 -6.65 13.01 -13.26
C LYS A 293 -7.96 12.27 -13.03
N ALA A 294 -8.23 11.79 -11.82
CA ALA A 294 -9.47 11.11 -11.49
C ALA A 294 -10.69 11.97 -11.79
N LEU A 295 -10.62 13.26 -11.48
CA LEU A 295 -11.68 14.19 -11.82
C LEU A 295 -11.79 14.45 -13.34
N ASP A 296 -10.66 14.55 -14.05
CA ASP A 296 -10.71 14.62 -15.51
C ASP A 296 -11.40 13.38 -16.10
N LEU A 297 -11.14 12.19 -15.55
CA LEU A 297 -11.83 10.95 -15.94
C LEU A 297 -13.33 10.99 -15.68
N VAL A 298 -13.77 11.61 -14.58
CA VAL A 298 -15.21 11.81 -14.30
C VAL A 298 -15.86 12.68 -15.39
N HIS A 299 -15.24 13.79 -15.76
CA HIS A 299 -15.77 14.69 -16.80
C HIS A 299 -15.64 14.10 -18.21
N GLU A 300 -14.65 13.23 -18.45
CA GLU A 300 -14.55 12.40 -19.65
C GLU A 300 -15.58 11.25 -19.68
N GLN A 301 -16.34 11.02 -18.61
CA GLN A 301 -17.24 9.88 -18.41
C GLN A 301 -16.53 8.53 -18.61
N ALA A 302 -15.25 8.46 -18.23
CA ALA A 302 -14.42 7.28 -18.39
C ALA A 302 -14.66 6.26 -17.26
N TRP A 303 -15.90 5.81 -17.10
CA TRP A 303 -16.29 4.84 -16.09
C TRP A 303 -15.53 3.53 -16.27
N GLY A 304 -15.24 2.84 -15.16
CA GLY A 304 -14.46 1.60 -15.19
C GLY A 304 -12.96 1.80 -15.40
N HIS A 305 -12.48 3.06 -15.44
CA HIS A 305 -11.06 3.38 -15.56
C HIS A 305 -10.51 3.97 -14.26
N MET A 306 -9.19 3.97 -14.15
CA MET A 306 -8.47 4.64 -13.07
C MET A 306 -7.32 5.52 -13.59
N ALA A 307 -6.87 6.44 -12.74
CA ALA A 307 -5.59 7.11 -12.93
C ALA A 307 -4.44 6.13 -12.66
N ALA A 308 -3.35 6.24 -13.41
CA ALA A 308 -2.14 5.45 -13.19
C ALA A 308 -0.88 6.25 -13.54
N LEU A 309 0.25 5.91 -12.92
CA LEU A 309 1.56 6.46 -13.24
C LEU A 309 2.27 5.58 -14.27
N ARG A 310 2.75 6.19 -15.36
CA ARG A 310 3.64 5.56 -16.35
C ARG A 310 4.83 6.47 -16.62
N GLY A 311 6.01 6.09 -16.12
CA GLY A 311 7.19 6.95 -16.09
C GLY A 311 6.87 8.24 -15.33
N THR A 312 6.82 9.36 -16.04
CA THR A 312 6.47 10.66 -15.46
C THR A 312 5.01 11.06 -15.66
N GLU A 313 4.25 10.34 -16.49
CA GLU A 313 2.91 10.74 -16.93
C GLU A 313 1.81 10.11 -16.09
N ILE A 314 0.71 10.86 -15.86
CA ILE A 314 -0.51 10.29 -15.31
C ILE A 314 -1.45 9.95 -16.46
N VAL A 315 -1.70 8.67 -16.64
CA VAL A 315 -2.48 8.13 -17.75
C VAL A 315 -3.81 7.55 -17.26
N LYS A 316 -4.70 7.28 -18.21
CA LYS A 316 -5.93 6.51 -18.02
C LYS A 316 -5.62 5.04 -18.32
N VAL A 317 -6.07 4.14 -17.45
CA VAL A 317 -6.00 2.68 -17.68
C VAL A 317 -7.32 2.03 -17.27
N ASP A 318 -7.63 0.88 -17.86
CA ASP A 318 -8.80 0.10 -17.46
C ASP A 318 -8.58 -0.50 -16.06
N LEU A 319 -9.61 -0.53 -15.22
CA LEU A 319 -9.52 -1.16 -13.90
C LEU A 319 -9.17 -2.65 -13.99
N SER A 320 -9.58 -3.34 -15.06
CA SER A 320 -9.24 -4.75 -15.27
C SER A 320 -7.74 -4.98 -15.41
N GLU A 321 -7.00 -4.08 -16.06
CA GLU A 321 -5.54 -4.18 -16.19
C GLU A 321 -4.83 -4.10 -14.82
N ALA A 322 -5.40 -3.33 -13.89
CA ALA A 322 -4.85 -3.17 -12.54
C ALA A 322 -5.13 -4.37 -11.63
N LEU A 323 -6.19 -5.11 -11.92
CA LEU A 323 -6.74 -6.20 -11.12
C LEU A 323 -6.35 -7.59 -11.64
N ASP A 324 -5.62 -7.66 -12.76
CA ASP A 324 -5.15 -8.91 -13.36
C ASP A 324 -3.98 -9.53 -12.60
N GLY A 325 -4.19 -9.89 -11.33
CA GLY A 325 -3.15 -10.41 -10.43
C GLY A 325 -2.23 -9.34 -9.85
N LEU A 326 -1.27 -9.77 -9.03
CA LEU A 326 -0.38 -8.87 -8.29
C LEU A 326 0.78 -8.37 -9.15
N LYS A 327 1.22 -7.14 -8.90
CA LYS A 327 2.50 -6.62 -9.38
C LYS A 327 3.61 -7.14 -8.47
N GLU A 328 4.21 -8.25 -8.86
CA GLU A 328 5.33 -8.87 -8.17
C GLU A 328 6.66 -8.20 -8.49
N VAL A 329 7.65 -8.35 -7.61
CA VAL A 329 9.04 -7.94 -7.86
C VAL A 329 9.64 -8.80 -9.00
N PRO A 330 10.07 -8.20 -10.12
CA PRO A 330 10.75 -8.93 -11.19
C PRO A 330 12.09 -9.52 -10.71
N SER A 331 12.44 -10.71 -11.21
CA SER A 331 13.70 -11.39 -10.83
C SER A 331 14.94 -10.53 -11.09
N GLU A 332 14.97 -9.79 -12.20
CA GLU A 332 16.08 -8.86 -12.52
C GLU A 332 16.30 -7.81 -11.42
N ARG A 333 15.23 -7.29 -10.80
CA ARG A 333 15.30 -6.32 -9.72
C ARG A 333 15.84 -6.93 -8.44
N TYR A 334 15.55 -8.20 -8.19
CA TYR A 334 16.14 -8.93 -7.06
C TYR A 334 17.63 -9.20 -7.28
N GLU A 335 18.02 -9.63 -8.48
CA GLU A 335 19.42 -9.89 -8.82
C GLU A 335 20.28 -8.62 -8.71
N GLU A 336 19.74 -7.44 -9.07
CA GLU A 336 20.39 -6.14 -8.81
C GLU A 336 20.72 -5.94 -7.32
N ALA A 337 19.76 -6.21 -6.43
CA ALA A 337 19.94 -6.07 -4.98
C ALA A 337 20.91 -7.13 -4.43
N LYS A 338 20.80 -8.37 -4.93
CA LYS A 338 21.58 -9.53 -4.46
C LYS A 338 23.09 -9.35 -4.65
N ILE A 339 23.53 -8.54 -5.62
CA ILE A 339 24.95 -8.17 -5.79
C ILE A 339 25.53 -7.57 -4.50
N LEU A 340 24.71 -6.93 -3.67
CA LEU A 340 25.10 -6.27 -2.43
C LEU A 340 25.07 -7.22 -1.20
N PHE A 341 24.57 -8.44 -1.34
CA PHE A 341 24.43 -9.36 -0.22
C PHE A 341 25.76 -10.02 0.15
N GLY A 342 25.89 -10.41 1.42
CA GLY A 342 27.03 -11.23 1.87
C GLY A 342 28.40 -10.61 1.60
N ARG A 343 28.56 -9.30 1.85
CA ARG A 343 29.84 -8.62 1.64
C ARG A 343 30.51 -8.22 2.93
#